data_AF-A0A2E3RT51-F1
#
_entry.id   AF-A0A2E3RT51-F1
#
_cell.length_a   1.000
_cell.length_b   1.000
_cell.length_c   1.000
_cell.angle_alpha   90.00
_cell.angle_beta   90.00
_cell.angle_gamma   90.00
#
_symmetry.space_group_name_H-M   'P 1'
#
loop_
_entity.id
_entity.type
_entity.pdbx_description
1 polymer ?
#
loop_
_entity_poly.entity_id
_entity_poly.type
_entity_poly.pdbx_seq_one_letter_code
_entity_poly.pdbx_strand_id
1 'polypeptide(L)'
;TTSGGYPAVSVTGLPPSTLVARPGEFIRLFADSNGGEHVSQVLAPAYSDENGAALIKVLDALPSLTEVPVNFGDRASAVFKPISYPRAVQPVRGDWTYDWQFREVFADEVGGFEEVDPW
;
A
#
# COMPACT_ATOMS: atom_id res chain seq x y z
N THR A 1 -5.86 -15.55 -8.68
CA THR A 1 -5.21 -15.75 -9.99
C THR A 1 -3.73 -15.44 -9.90
N THR A 2 -2.90 -15.86 -10.86
CA THR A 2 -1.47 -15.52 -10.94
C THR A 2 -1.12 -14.86 -12.28
N SER A 3 -0.12 -13.98 -12.28
CA SER A 3 0.44 -13.32 -13.47
C SER A 3 1.96 -13.27 -13.38
N GLY A 4 2.64 -13.99 -14.28
CA GLY A 4 4.11 -14.06 -14.29
C GLY A 4 4.70 -14.58 -12.97
N GLY A 5 4.04 -15.53 -12.31
CA GLY A 5 4.48 -16.13 -11.04
C GLY A 5 4.03 -15.40 -9.78
N TYR A 6 3.44 -14.22 -9.89
CA TYR A 6 2.96 -13.43 -8.75
C TYR A 6 1.44 -13.54 -8.60
N PRO A 7 0.88 -13.36 -7.39
CA PRO A 7 -0.55 -13.19 -7.20
C PRO A 7 -1.10 -12.04 -8.06
N ALA A 8 -2.33 -12.19 -8.53
CA ALA A 8 -2.99 -11.19 -9.34
C ALA A 8 -4.50 -11.11 -9.07
N VAL A 9 -5.03 -9.89 -9.17
CA VAL A 9 -6.44 -9.55 -8.99
C VAL A 9 -7.03 -9.15 -10.34
N SER A 10 -8.16 -9.74 -10.70
CA SER A 10 -8.93 -9.33 -11.88
C SER A 10 -9.96 -8.28 -11.47
N VAL A 11 -9.97 -7.15 -12.16
CA VAL A 11 -10.93 -6.06 -11.92
C VAL A 11 -11.65 -5.74 -13.23
N THR A 12 -12.94 -5.41 -13.15
CA THR A 12 -13.78 -5.07 -14.31
C THR A 12 -14.56 -3.79 -14.02
N GLY A 13 -15.19 -3.21 -15.05
CA GLY A 13 -15.95 -1.95 -14.92
C GLY A 13 -15.07 -0.70 -14.91
N LEU A 14 -13.82 -0.81 -15.36
CA LEU A 14 -12.87 0.30 -15.46
C LEU A 14 -13.09 1.07 -16.78
N PRO A 15 -12.69 2.35 -16.87
CA PRO A 15 -12.60 3.03 -18.16
C PRO A 15 -11.71 2.20 -19.11
N PRO A 16 -12.13 1.96 -20.37
CA PRO A 16 -11.38 1.08 -21.27
C PRO A 16 -10.03 1.68 -21.68
N SER A 17 -9.07 0.82 -22.03
CA SER A 17 -7.74 1.21 -22.57
C SER A 17 -6.97 2.26 -21.76
N THR A 18 -7.11 2.22 -20.43
CA THR A 18 -6.57 3.25 -19.53
C THR A 18 -5.59 2.64 -18.53
N LEU A 19 -4.58 3.42 -18.12
CA LEU A 19 -3.69 3.05 -17.01
C LEU A 19 -4.47 3.10 -15.70
N VAL A 20 -4.63 1.97 -15.03
CA VAL A 20 -5.49 1.83 -13.84
C VAL A 20 -4.70 1.64 -12.54
N ALA A 21 -3.46 1.14 -12.62
CA ALA A 21 -2.59 1.01 -11.46
C ALA A 21 -1.12 1.18 -11.85
N ARG A 22 -0.33 1.81 -10.99
CA ARG A 22 1.12 2.00 -11.16
C ARG A 22 1.92 1.15 -10.16
N PRO A 23 3.15 0.74 -10.51
CA PRO A 23 4.04 0.10 -9.55
C PRO A 23 4.22 0.95 -8.30
N GLY A 24 4.15 0.33 -7.13
CA GLY A 24 4.32 0.98 -5.84
C GLY A 24 3.03 1.54 -5.24
N GLU A 25 1.95 1.69 -6.01
CA GLU A 25 0.63 2.00 -5.48
C GLU A 25 0.05 0.81 -4.71
N PHE A 26 -0.91 1.08 -3.83
CA PHE A 26 -1.62 0.05 -3.09
C PHE A 26 -3.04 -0.13 -3.65
N ILE A 27 -3.49 -1.37 -3.67
CA ILE A 27 -4.90 -1.71 -3.85
C ILE A 27 -5.50 -2.18 -2.53
N ARG A 28 -6.73 -1.77 -2.25
CA ARG A 28 -7.50 -2.22 -1.09
C ARG A 28 -8.76 -2.93 -1.54
N LEU A 29 -9.02 -4.11 -0.97
CA LEU A 29 -10.28 -4.82 -1.07
C LEU A 29 -10.99 -4.79 0.27
N PHE A 30 -12.31 -4.61 0.20
CA PHE A 30 -13.19 -4.75 1.35
C PHE A 30 -13.80 -6.14 1.29
N ALA A 31 -13.46 -7.01 2.24
CA ALA A 31 -14.29 -8.16 2.53
C ALA A 31 -15.68 -7.67 2.95
N ASP A 32 -16.68 -8.54 2.83
CA ASP A 32 -18.07 -8.27 3.19
C ASP A 32 -18.26 -7.82 4.66
N SER A 33 -19.52 -7.68 5.10
CA SER A 33 -20.03 -6.91 6.26
C SER A 33 -19.31 -7.05 7.62
N ASN A 34 -18.31 -7.91 7.75
CA ASN A 34 -17.42 -8.06 8.90
C ASN A 34 -16.11 -7.24 8.82
N GLY A 35 -15.91 -6.41 7.79
CA GLY A 35 -14.91 -5.32 7.82
C GLY A 35 -13.45 -5.73 7.65
N GLY A 36 -13.17 -6.90 7.06
CA GLY A 36 -11.80 -7.29 6.72
C GLY A 36 -11.26 -6.46 5.56
N GLU A 37 -10.42 -5.47 5.84
CA GLU A 37 -9.68 -4.76 4.80
C GLU A 37 -8.42 -5.54 4.42
N HIS A 38 -8.19 -5.71 3.12
CA HIS A 38 -7.00 -6.37 2.60
C HIS A 38 -6.28 -5.45 1.63
N VAL A 39 -5.05 -5.09 1.97
CA VAL A 39 -4.19 -4.19 1.20
C VAL A 39 -3.03 -4.97 0.60
N SER A 40 -2.69 -4.70 -0.66
CA SER A 40 -1.49 -5.27 -1.30
C SER A 40 -0.88 -4.29 -2.29
N GLN A 41 0.45 -4.34 -2.43
CA GLN A 41 1.18 -3.42 -3.31
C GLN A 41 1.18 -3.90 -4.76
N VAL A 42 1.01 -2.98 -5.69
CA VAL A 42 1.07 -3.22 -7.14
C VAL A 42 2.51 -3.36 -7.60
N LEU A 43 2.80 -4.44 -8.33
CA LEU A 43 4.15 -4.77 -8.79
C LEU A 43 4.47 -4.29 -10.20
N ALA A 44 3.45 -4.09 -11.03
CA ALA A 44 3.61 -3.75 -12.44
C ALA A 44 2.49 -2.82 -12.90
N PRO A 45 2.71 -1.96 -13.90
CA PRO A 45 1.65 -1.13 -14.43
C PRO A 45 0.55 -2.02 -15.02
N ALA A 46 -0.70 -1.70 -14.70
CA ALA A 46 -1.87 -2.43 -15.20
C ALA A 46 -2.71 -1.48 -16.07
N TYR A 47 -3.10 -1.97 -17.24
CA TYR A 47 -3.99 -1.28 -18.16
C TYR A 47 -5.30 -2.07 -18.27
N SER A 48 -6.42 -1.35 -18.33
CA SER A 48 -7.68 -1.95 -18.73
C SER A 48 -7.70 -2.25 -20.22
N ASP A 49 -8.35 -3.33 -20.60
CA ASP A 49 -8.61 -3.70 -21.99
C ASP A 49 -9.78 -2.88 -22.58
N GLU A 50 -10.21 -3.25 -23.79
CA GLU A 50 -11.34 -2.61 -24.49
C GLU A 50 -12.69 -2.80 -23.78
N ASN A 51 -12.81 -3.82 -22.92
CA ASN A 51 -14.02 -4.14 -22.15
C ASN A 51 -13.97 -3.55 -20.73
N GLY A 52 -12.92 -2.81 -20.39
CA GLY A 52 -12.74 -2.26 -19.05
C GLY A 52 -12.30 -3.30 -18.02
N ALA A 53 -11.67 -4.39 -18.44
CA ALA A 53 -11.10 -5.40 -17.57
C ALA A 53 -9.58 -5.25 -17.45
N ALA A 54 -9.03 -5.41 -16.25
CA ALA A 54 -7.59 -5.35 -15.99
C ALA A 54 -7.15 -6.48 -15.06
N LEU A 55 -5.95 -7.00 -15.30
CA LEU A 55 -5.28 -7.95 -14.41
C LEU A 55 -4.14 -7.24 -13.68
N ILE A 56 -4.29 -7.06 -12.38
CA ILE A 56 -3.35 -6.31 -11.54
C ILE A 56 -2.45 -7.29 -10.82
N LYS A 57 -1.14 -7.18 -11.06
CA LYS A 57 -0.13 -7.98 -10.36
C LYS A 57 0.19 -7.36 -9.01
N VAL A 58 0.13 -8.16 -7.94
CA VAL A 58 0.31 -7.70 -6.57
C VAL A 58 1.36 -8.51 -5.82
N LEU A 59 1.94 -7.90 -4.77
CA LEU A 59 3.00 -8.51 -3.96
C LEU A 59 2.47 -9.68 -3.14
N ASP A 60 1.45 -9.41 -2.32
CA ASP A 60 0.86 -10.39 -1.42
C ASP A 60 -0.46 -10.92 -1.98
N ALA A 61 -0.70 -12.21 -1.73
CA ALA A 61 -1.94 -12.86 -2.11
C ALA A 61 -3.12 -12.29 -1.32
N LEU A 62 -4.10 -11.76 -2.03
CA LEU A 62 -5.35 -11.28 -1.47
C LEU A 62 -6.36 -12.44 -1.40
N PRO A 63 -7.32 -12.41 -0.46
CA PRO A 63 -8.35 -13.44 -0.38
C PRO A 63 -9.15 -13.53 -1.68
N SER A 64 -9.63 -14.74 -1.98
CA SER A 64 -10.46 -14.98 -3.15
C SER A 64 -11.87 -14.43 -2.92
N LEU A 65 -12.03 -13.15 -3.19
CA LEU A 65 -13.30 -12.43 -3.14
C LEU A 65 -13.82 -12.18 -4.56
N THR A 66 -15.12 -12.27 -4.74
CA THR A 66 -15.81 -11.99 -6.01
C THR A 66 -16.78 -10.83 -5.83
N GLU A 67 -16.85 -9.95 -6.83
CA GLU A 67 -17.81 -8.82 -6.86
C GLU A 67 -17.66 -7.82 -5.70
N VAL A 68 -16.45 -7.69 -5.16
CA VAL A 68 -16.14 -6.71 -4.09
C VAL A 68 -15.59 -5.40 -4.67
N PRO A 69 -15.88 -4.25 -4.03
CA PRO A 69 -15.26 -2.99 -4.39
C PRO A 69 -13.73 -3.04 -4.24
N VAL A 70 -13.03 -2.47 -5.23
CA VAL A 70 -11.57 -2.35 -5.23
C VAL A 70 -11.20 -0.87 -5.28
N ASN A 71 -10.46 -0.40 -4.28
CA ASN A 71 -9.92 0.95 -4.26
C ASN A 71 -8.48 0.95 -4.79
N PHE A 72 -8.19 1.94 -5.63
CA PHE A 72 -6.88 2.18 -6.23
C PHE A 72 -6.24 3.45 -5.66
N GLY A 73 -4.91 3.52 -5.68
CA GLY A 73 -4.19 4.70 -5.23
C GLY A 73 -4.24 4.90 -3.72
N ASP A 74 -4.37 3.80 -2.98
CA ASP A 74 -4.42 3.85 -1.54
C ASP A 74 -3.05 4.12 -0.92
N ARG A 75 -3.05 4.52 0.35
CA ARG A 75 -1.86 4.72 1.16
C ARG A 75 -1.74 3.59 2.17
N ALA A 76 -0.54 3.05 2.33
CA ALA A 76 -0.20 2.20 3.47
C ALA A 76 0.46 3.06 4.54
N SER A 77 -0.03 2.94 5.77
CA SER A 77 0.66 3.46 6.95
C SER A 77 1.66 2.41 7.41
N ALA A 78 2.89 2.83 7.72
CA ALA A 78 3.93 1.98 8.29
C ALA A 78 4.51 2.66 9.53
N VAL A 79 4.81 1.87 10.55
CA VAL A 79 5.33 2.36 11.83
C VAL A 79 6.85 2.25 11.82
N PHE A 80 7.54 3.35 12.09
CA PHE A 80 8.99 3.41 12.11
C PHE A 80 9.50 3.83 13.49
N LYS A 81 10.49 3.11 14.01
CA LYS A 81 11.20 3.47 15.23
C LYS A 81 12.54 4.14 14.89
N PRO A 82 12.86 5.30 15.49
CA PRO A 82 14.18 5.90 15.38
C PRO A 82 15.26 4.98 15.98
N ILE A 83 16.30 4.66 15.21
CA ILE A 83 17.47 3.90 15.66
C ILE A 83 18.57 4.86 16.13
N SER A 84 18.75 5.95 15.38
CA SER A 84 19.69 7.02 15.68
C SER A 84 19.02 8.34 15.36
N TYR A 85 19.00 9.23 16.35
CA TYR A 85 18.48 10.58 16.21
C TYR A 85 19.56 11.57 16.66
N PRO A 86 19.86 12.59 15.84
CA PRO A 86 20.91 13.54 16.16
C PRO A 86 20.44 14.45 17.30
N ARG A 87 21.39 14.94 18.10
CA ARG A 87 21.11 16.06 18.99
C ARG A 87 20.79 17.27 18.13
N ALA A 88 19.62 17.87 18.34
CA ALA A 88 19.17 19.05 17.63
C ALA A 88 19.96 20.30 18.06
N VAL A 89 21.21 20.41 17.61
CA VAL A 89 22.07 21.56 17.85
C VAL A 89 22.00 22.49 16.64
N GLN A 90 21.17 23.52 16.77
CA GLN A 90 21.04 24.56 15.76
C GLN A 90 22.19 25.58 15.91
N PRO A 91 23.02 25.81 14.87
CA PRO A 91 24.02 26.86 14.90
C PRO A 91 23.37 28.26 14.84
N VAL A 92 24.01 29.25 15.47
CA VAL A 92 23.51 30.64 15.58
C VAL A 92 23.36 31.32 14.21
N ARG A 93 24.07 30.84 13.18
CA ARG A 93 23.95 31.25 11.78
C ARG A 93 24.23 30.07 10.84
N GLY A 94 23.62 30.09 9.67
CA GLY A 94 23.79 29.09 8.60
C GLY A 94 22.64 28.09 8.53
N ASP A 95 22.57 27.34 7.43
CA ASP A 95 21.65 26.22 7.27
C ASP A 95 22.16 25.02 8.07
N TRP A 96 21.26 24.22 8.63
CA TRP A 96 21.60 22.97 9.30
C TRP A 96 20.71 21.83 8.81
N THR A 97 21.27 20.62 8.85
CA THR A 97 20.62 19.38 8.44
C THR A 97 20.71 18.35 9.56
N TYR A 98 19.73 17.46 9.63
CA TYR A 98 19.70 16.35 10.58
C TYR A 98 19.52 15.04 9.82
N ASP A 99 20.41 14.08 10.09
CA ASP A 99 20.28 12.73 9.56
C ASP A 99 19.58 11.84 10.59
N TRP A 100 18.41 11.34 10.22
CA TRP A 100 17.65 10.38 11.02
C TRP A 100 17.79 8.98 10.43
N GLN A 101 17.92 7.99 11.30
CA GLN A 101 17.88 6.58 10.91
C GLN A 101 16.68 5.92 11.56
N PHE A 102 15.89 5.22 10.74
CA PHE A 102 14.67 4.55 11.17
C PHE A 102 14.75 3.06 10.86
N ARG A 103 14.07 2.25 11.69
CA ARG A 103 13.74 0.85 11.42
C ARG A 103 12.23 0.74 11.33
N GLU A 104 11.73 0.03 10.32
CA GLU A 104 10.32 -0.39 10.32
C GLU A 104 10.06 -1.34 11.48
N VAL A 105 8.91 -1.15 12.15
CA VAL A 105 8.44 -2.00 13.24
C VAL A 105 7.16 -2.70 12.80
N PHE A 106 7.10 -4.01 12.99
CA PHE A 106 5.92 -4.80 12.69
C PHE A 106 5.07 -5.02 13.95
N ALA A 107 3.76 -5.24 13.76
CA ALA A 107 2.78 -5.27 14.85
C ALA A 107 3.08 -6.39 15.88
N ASP A 108 3.58 -7.52 15.40
CA ASP A 108 4.00 -8.67 16.21
C ASP A 108 5.21 -8.37 17.12
N GLU A 109 6.03 -7.38 16.78
CA GLU A 109 7.17 -6.96 17.61
C GLU A 109 6.76 -6.19 18.87
N VAL A 110 5.58 -5.57 18.86
CA VAL A 110 5.13 -4.62 19.91
C VAL A 110 3.74 -4.91 20.48
N GLY A 111 3.13 -6.01 20.08
CA GLY A 111 1.82 -6.46 20.60
C GLY A 111 0.61 -5.82 19.92
N GLY A 112 0.79 -5.23 18.74
CA GLY A 112 -0.25 -4.60 17.94
C GLY A 112 -0.03 -3.10 17.69
N PHE A 113 -0.77 -2.56 16.72
CA PHE A 113 -0.88 -1.13 16.48
C PHE A 113 -2.35 -0.73 16.61
N GLU A 114 -2.59 0.43 17.22
CA GLU A 114 -3.89 1.08 17.27
C GLU A 114 -3.71 2.48 16.67
N GLU A 115 -4.47 2.77 15.62
CA GLU A 115 -4.53 4.11 15.03
C GLU A 115 -5.52 4.93 15.84
N VAL A 116 -5.08 6.08 16.35
CA VAL A 116 -5.93 7.00 17.12
C VAL A 116 -6.28 8.19 16.20
N ASP A 117 -7.52 8.65 16.24
CA ASP A 117 -8.01 9.82 15.49
C ASP A 117 -8.37 10.89 16.53
N PRO A 118 -7.77 12.11 16.53
CA PRO A 118 -7.12 12.80 15.41
C PRO A 118 -5.59 12.75 15.36
N TRP A 119 -4.95 11.89 16.17
CA TRP A 119 -3.51 11.64 16.11
C TRP A 119 -3.16 10.17 16.27
#